data_AF-A0A6H5J0C5-F1
#
_entry.id   AF-A0A6H5J0C5-F1
#
_cell.length_a   1.000
_cell.length_b   1.000
_cell.length_c   1.000
_cell.angle_alpha   90.00
_cell.angle_beta   90.00
_cell.angle_gamma   90.00
#
_symmetry.space_group_name_H-M   'P 1'
#
loop_
_entity.id
_entity.type
_entity.pdbx_description
1 polymer ?
#
loop_
_entity_poly.entity_id
_entity_poly.type
_entity_poly.pdbx_seq_one_letter_code
_entity_poly.pdbx_strand_id
1 'polypeptide(L)'
;MADELMSALTRACDASMLRGDGRRRHESVYWWTEDIAECRRACLRARRLAQRARSRASEAARREDFAVARRNLHVAIKASKHRCWKQLCDEADRDVWGKPYRTVMSCLKGPRGVSPGEPELVRQAVSTLFPRVATLRIRLPARTYEERIPEVSVVELHGACRRVRDQAAPGPDGIPNLALKAAAATSATGCWSTPPTTARRPTASQRVSPGIGAWPHSLERHVQQDPWTQASRSSVDCRVCRDDIALTIVDKKLEDIKATADDAIRLVRRALSELGLQTADQKTEVLLVTSRKLKESITLRAGDCDITSVPCIRYLGVHIDDRLRFDQHLKVVSEKAARVTGALSGLMPNIGGPRCSWRRLYTSVVDSVLLYGAPTWREATGTHSYVRKAEAIHRRACLRAICGFRSISHEAVHVLAGTPPLVLLVDERSRLYERSREDARGEATSDERAKTLEKWQTQWSATTKGRWTHRLIPSIAAWIERRHGEVNYHLTQLLSGHGCFRSYLCRTKNDTSSSCPTCHPTVEDVEHVIFHCPRFTSEREELYRLANGLLEPETIVGFMLENERNWEATSSFASKVMTSLRSEEKARRR
;
A
#
# COMPACT_ATOMS: atom_id res chain seq x y z
N MET A 1 -44.49 25.59 -46.45
CA MET A 1 -43.74 24.56 -47.22
C MET A 1 -42.26 24.47 -46.84
N ALA A 2 -41.38 25.42 -47.20
CA ALA A 2 -39.93 25.25 -46.99
C ALA A 2 -39.54 25.04 -45.51
N ASP A 3 -40.06 25.87 -44.59
CA ASP A 3 -39.78 25.75 -43.16
C ASP A 3 -40.39 24.50 -42.53
N GLU A 4 -41.54 24.05 -43.01
CA GLU A 4 -42.17 22.80 -42.58
C GLU A 4 -41.37 21.58 -43.02
N LEU A 5 -40.83 21.61 -44.24
CA LEU A 5 -39.94 20.56 -44.77
C LEU A 5 -38.64 20.51 -43.97
N MET A 6 -38.03 21.67 -43.66
CA MET A 6 -36.85 21.77 -42.81
C MET A 6 -37.12 21.29 -41.37
N SER A 7 -38.29 21.62 -40.81
CA SER A 7 -38.71 21.16 -39.47
C SER A 7 -38.99 19.65 -39.44
N ALA A 8 -39.60 19.10 -40.49
CA ALA A 8 -39.80 17.65 -40.65
C ALA A 8 -38.46 16.90 -40.81
N LEU A 9 -37.55 17.39 -41.66
CA LEU A 9 -36.20 16.86 -41.81
C LEU A 9 -35.42 16.90 -40.49
N THR A 10 -35.47 18.02 -39.76
CA THR A 10 -34.77 18.16 -38.47
C THR A 10 -35.26 17.14 -37.46
N ARG A 11 -36.59 16.98 -37.32
CA ARG A 11 -37.19 15.97 -36.43
C ARG A 11 -36.86 14.53 -36.87
N ALA A 12 -36.87 14.24 -38.17
CA ALA A 12 -36.47 12.93 -38.69
C ALA A 12 -34.99 12.63 -38.41
N CYS A 13 -34.10 13.63 -38.56
CA CYS A 13 -32.68 13.52 -38.24
C CYS A 13 -32.43 13.34 -36.74
N ASP A 14 -33.05 14.13 -35.86
CA ASP A 14 -32.89 13.99 -34.41
C ASP A 14 -33.49 12.68 -33.85
N ALA A 15 -34.51 12.11 -34.51
CA ALA A 15 -35.07 10.80 -34.15
C ALA A 15 -34.25 9.61 -34.69
N SER A 16 -33.68 9.72 -35.89
CA SER A 16 -32.92 8.63 -36.54
C SER A 16 -31.44 8.62 -36.16
N MET A 17 -30.88 9.80 -35.85
CA MET A 17 -29.51 9.95 -35.38
C MET A 17 -29.55 10.28 -33.89
N LEU A 18 -29.48 9.23 -33.06
CA LEU A 18 -29.09 9.41 -31.67
C LEU A 18 -27.79 10.22 -31.65
N ARG A 19 -27.86 11.45 -31.13
CA ARG A 19 -26.68 12.27 -30.84
C ARG A 19 -25.91 11.54 -29.75
N GLY A 20 -25.06 10.59 -30.15
CA GLY A 20 -24.23 9.79 -29.25
C GLY A 20 -23.51 10.75 -28.31
N ASP A 21 -23.60 10.48 -27.00
CA ASP A 21 -23.27 11.47 -25.97
C ASP A 21 -21.85 12.00 -26.16
N GLY A 22 -21.79 13.15 -26.85
CA GLY A 22 -20.60 13.69 -27.53
C GLY A 22 -19.60 14.29 -26.55
N ARG A 23 -19.76 13.97 -25.28
CA ARG A 23 -18.78 14.13 -24.22
C ARG A 23 -18.72 12.82 -23.45
N ARG A 24 -17.83 11.93 -23.92
CA ARG A 24 -16.77 11.49 -23.01
C ARG A 24 -16.20 12.77 -22.41
N ARG A 25 -16.70 13.17 -21.24
CA ARG A 25 -16.05 14.17 -20.38
C ARG A 25 -14.70 13.55 -20.10
N HIS A 26 -13.71 13.89 -20.93
CA HIS A 26 -12.34 13.54 -20.67
C HIS A 26 -12.06 14.10 -19.29
N GLU A 27 -11.85 13.22 -18.30
CA GLU A 27 -11.62 13.66 -16.94
C GLU A 27 -10.51 14.71 -17.00
N SER A 28 -10.81 15.89 -16.47
CA SER A 28 -9.86 16.98 -16.45
C SER A 28 -8.64 16.47 -15.69
N VAL A 29 -7.47 16.55 -16.32
CA VAL A 29 -6.22 15.98 -15.77
C VAL A 29 -6.11 16.33 -14.29
N TYR A 30 -5.80 15.36 -13.42
CA TYR A 30 -6.02 15.40 -11.96
C TYR A 30 -5.62 16.67 -11.17
N TRP A 31 -4.82 17.57 -11.74
CA TRP A 31 -4.37 18.85 -11.18
C TRP A 31 -5.07 20.09 -11.77
N TRP A 32 -6.04 19.91 -12.67
CA TRP A 32 -6.74 20.97 -13.38
C TRP A 32 -7.92 21.50 -12.54
N THR A 33 -7.94 22.81 -12.29
CA THR A 33 -8.99 23.51 -11.53
C THR A 33 -9.63 24.61 -12.36
N GLU A 34 -10.76 25.15 -11.92
CA GLU A 34 -11.38 26.29 -12.59
C GLU A 34 -10.49 27.53 -12.55
N ASP A 35 -9.76 27.79 -11.45
CA ASP A 35 -8.75 28.86 -11.36
C ASP A 35 -7.68 28.75 -12.47
N ILE A 36 -7.25 27.54 -12.82
CA ILE A 36 -6.31 27.30 -13.93
C ILE A 36 -6.99 27.57 -15.28
N ALA A 37 -8.26 27.18 -15.42
CA ALA A 37 -9.04 27.50 -16.61
C ALA A 37 -9.21 29.03 -16.77
N GLU A 38 -9.47 29.77 -15.70
CA GLU A 38 -9.53 31.23 -15.67
C GLU A 38 -8.20 31.89 -15.99
N CYS A 39 -7.12 31.48 -15.34
CA CYS A 39 -5.77 31.96 -15.63
C CYS A 39 -5.39 31.68 -17.10
N ARG A 40 -5.82 30.55 -17.67
CA ARG A 40 -5.62 30.23 -19.10
C ARG A 40 -6.48 31.10 -20.00
N ARG A 41 -7.75 31.35 -19.67
CA ARG A 41 -8.63 32.30 -20.37
C ARG A 41 -8.02 33.70 -20.37
N ALA A 42 -7.51 34.17 -19.23
CA ALA A 42 -6.84 35.47 -19.09
C ALA A 42 -5.55 35.55 -19.92
N CYS A 43 -4.66 34.57 -19.81
CA CYS A 43 -3.42 34.48 -20.58
C CYS A 43 -3.68 34.47 -22.11
N LEU A 44 -4.69 33.72 -22.58
CA LEU A 44 -5.09 33.71 -23.99
C LEU A 44 -5.80 34.99 -24.45
N ARG A 45 -6.44 35.75 -23.56
CA ARG A 45 -6.94 37.11 -23.86
C ARG A 45 -5.77 38.08 -24.00
N ALA A 46 -4.85 38.13 -23.02
CA ALA A 46 -3.67 38.99 -23.05
C ALA A 46 -2.79 38.73 -24.30
N ARG A 47 -2.54 37.46 -24.65
CA ARG A 47 -1.80 37.11 -25.88
C ARG A 47 -2.45 37.66 -27.14
N ARG A 48 -3.78 37.55 -27.26
CA ARG A 48 -4.54 38.05 -28.42
C ARG A 48 -4.54 39.58 -28.49
N LEU A 49 -4.52 40.28 -27.36
CA LEU A 49 -4.39 41.74 -27.32
C LEU A 49 -2.98 42.19 -27.71
N ALA A 50 -1.92 41.54 -27.19
CA ALA A 50 -0.55 41.82 -27.57
C ALA A 50 -0.28 41.60 -29.07
N GLN A 51 -0.84 40.53 -29.66
CA GLN A 51 -0.75 40.25 -31.10
C GLN A 51 -1.53 41.24 -31.99
N ARG A 52 -2.40 42.07 -31.42
CA ARG A 52 -3.22 43.06 -32.14
C ARG A 52 -2.81 44.51 -31.88
N ALA A 53 -1.78 44.75 -31.06
CA ALA A 53 -1.27 46.08 -30.79
C ALA A 53 -0.64 46.68 -32.07
N ARG A 54 -0.99 47.93 -32.40
CA ARG A 54 -0.54 48.62 -33.62
C ARG A 54 0.51 49.73 -33.37
N SER A 55 0.76 50.10 -32.11
CA SER A 55 1.77 51.11 -31.73
C SER A 55 2.77 50.54 -30.73
N ARG A 56 4.04 50.96 -30.80
CA ARG A 56 5.14 50.46 -29.94
C ARG A 56 4.84 50.62 -28.44
N ALA A 57 4.24 51.73 -28.02
CA ALA A 57 3.86 51.96 -26.62
C ALA A 57 2.78 50.98 -26.14
N SER A 58 1.79 50.70 -26.98
CA SER A 58 0.75 49.69 -26.70
C SER A 58 1.32 48.27 -26.72
N GLU A 59 2.22 47.98 -27.66
CA GLU A 59 2.91 46.68 -27.76
C GLU A 59 3.70 46.35 -26.49
N ALA A 60 4.45 47.32 -25.93
CA ALA A 60 5.21 47.14 -24.70
C ALA A 60 4.30 46.83 -23.50
N ALA A 61 3.28 47.65 -23.26
CA ALA A 61 2.34 47.43 -22.15
C ALA A 61 1.59 46.09 -22.27
N ARG A 62 1.11 45.74 -23.48
CA ARG A 62 0.41 44.46 -23.71
C ARG A 62 1.34 43.24 -23.64
N ARG A 63 2.64 43.40 -23.90
CA ARG A 63 3.63 42.33 -23.64
C ARG A 63 3.82 42.09 -22.14
N GLU A 64 3.85 43.14 -21.33
CA GLU A 64 3.93 43.01 -19.86
C GLU A 64 2.65 42.35 -19.31
N ASP A 65 1.46 42.80 -19.72
CA ASP A 65 0.17 42.16 -19.41
C ASP A 65 0.21 40.64 -19.68
N PHE A 66 0.72 40.24 -20.86
CA PHE A 66 0.86 38.84 -21.23
C PHE A 66 1.92 38.11 -20.41
N ALA A 67 3.05 38.76 -20.08
CA ALA A 67 4.08 38.19 -19.23
C ALA A 67 3.57 37.93 -17.81
N VAL A 68 2.80 38.85 -17.23
CA VAL A 68 2.11 38.70 -15.94
C VAL A 68 1.07 37.58 -16.00
N ALA A 69 0.16 37.61 -16.98
CA ALA A 69 -0.88 36.57 -17.11
C ALA A 69 -0.30 35.16 -17.34
N ARG A 70 0.83 35.05 -18.06
CA ARG A 70 1.59 33.81 -18.25
C ARG A 70 2.28 33.36 -16.95
N ARG A 71 2.87 34.29 -16.18
CA ARG A 71 3.42 34.01 -14.84
C ARG A 71 2.33 33.46 -13.91
N ASN A 72 1.18 34.12 -13.83
CA ASN A 72 0.06 33.71 -12.98
C ASN A 72 -0.47 32.32 -13.36
N LEU A 73 -0.61 32.03 -14.66
CA LEU A 73 -0.97 30.69 -15.14
C LEU A 73 0.06 29.62 -14.73
N HIS A 74 1.36 29.89 -14.87
CA HIS A 74 2.41 28.97 -14.44
C HIS A 74 2.40 28.75 -12.92
N VAL A 75 2.19 29.81 -12.13
CA VAL A 75 2.08 29.74 -10.66
C VAL A 75 0.85 28.89 -10.26
N ALA A 76 -0.33 29.14 -10.84
CA ALA A 76 -1.55 28.37 -10.56
C ALA A 76 -1.39 26.87 -10.91
N ILE A 77 -0.80 26.55 -12.07
CA ILE A 77 -0.51 25.17 -12.47
C ILE A 77 0.47 24.51 -11.50
N LYS A 78 1.55 25.21 -11.11
CA LYS A 78 2.57 24.70 -10.17
C LYS A 78 1.97 24.46 -8.79
N ALA A 79 1.18 25.40 -8.27
CA ALA A 79 0.52 25.32 -6.99
C ALA A 79 -0.51 24.17 -6.95
N SER A 80 -1.36 24.04 -7.97
CA SER A 80 -2.35 22.95 -8.03
C SER A 80 -1.70 21.58 -8.11
N LYS A 81 -0.69 21.41 -8.99
CA LYS A 81 0.11 20.18 -9.07
C LYS A 81 0.76 19.83 -7.73
N HIS A 82 1.27 20.82 -7.00
CA HIS A 82 1.85 20.61 -5.68
C HIS A 82 0.79 20.21 -4.63
N ARG A 83 -0.39 20.85 -4.61
CA ARG A 83 -1.51 20.47 -3.71
C ARG A 83 -1.99 19.04 -3.95
N CYS A 84 -2.30 18.70 -5.21
CA CYS A 84 -2.74 17.34 -5.57
C CYS A 84 -1.66 16.29 -5.28
N TRP A 85 -0.38 16.66 -5.41
CA TRP A 85 0.71 15.78 -5.02
C TRP A 85 0.81 15.59 -3.51
N LYS A 86 0.75 16.68 -2.72
CA LYS A 86 0.77 16.61 -1.26
C LYS A 86 -0.36 15.71 -0.75
N GLN A 87 -1.58 15.87 -1.26
CA GLN A 87 -2.71 15.00 -0.94
C GLN A 87 -2.44 13.51 -1.25
N LEU A 88 -1.71 13.19 -2.32
CA LEU A 88 -1.34 11.81 -2.65
C LEU A 88 -0.24 11.25 -1.73
N CYS A 89 0.69 12.09 -1.26
CA CYS A 89 1.64 11.72 -0.19
C CYS A 89 0.93 11.50 1.14
N ASP A 90 0.04 12.41 1.53
CA ASP A 90 -0.77 12.31 2.75
C ASP A 90 -1.74 11.11 2.71
N GLU A 91 -2.09 10.62 1.52
CA GLU A 91 -2.79 9.34 1.32
C GLU A 91 -1.83 8.14 1.48
N ALA A 92 -0.58 8.22 1.01
CA ALA A 92 0.40 7.14 1.11
C ALA A 92 0.88 6.89 2.55
N ASP A 93 1.01 7.96 3.33
CA ASP A 93 1.36 7.88 4.75
C ASP A 93 0.20 7.28 5.60
N ARG A 94 -1.05 7.31 5.09
CA ARG A 94 -2.24 6.70 5.73
C ARG A 94 -2.56 5.28 5.23
N ASP A 95 -2.53 5.06 3.92
CA ASP A 95 -2.76 3.76 3.29
C ASP A 95 -1.64 3.44 2.28
N VAL A 96 -0.66 2.69 2.78
CA VAL A 96 0.49 2.15 2.04
C VAL A 96 0.11 1.24 0.86
N TRP A 97 -1.14 0.74 0.78
CA TRP A 97 -1.63 -0.10 -0.32
C TRP A 97 -2.68 0.59 -1.20
N GLY A 98 -3.00 1.85 -0.90
CA GLY A 98 -4.12 2.61 -1.45
C GLY A 98 -3.94 3.09 -2.88
N LYS A 99 -4.46 4.29 -3.19
CA LYS A 99 -4.31 4.89 -4.52
C LYS A 99 -2.84 5.10 -4.92
N PRO A 100 -1.92 5.56 -4.05
CA PRO A 100 -0.49 5.67 -4.34
C PRO A 100 0.14 4.40 -4.91
N TYR A 101 0.03 3.29 -4.18
CA TYR A 101 0.59 2.00 -4.58
C TYR A 101 -0.04 1.49 -5.88
N ARG A 102 -1.37 1.59 -6.01
CA ARG A 102 -2.08 1.19 -7.24
C ARG A 102 -1.66 2.03 -8.45
N THR A 103 -1.49 3.35 -8.31
CA THR A 103 -1.00 4.22 -9.39
C THR A 103 0.40 3.80 -9.82
N VAL A 104 1.36 3.69 -8.91
CA VAL A 104 2.74 3.29 -9.25
C VAL A 104 2.78 1.89 -9.87
N MET A 105 2.08 0.91 -9.29
CA MET A 105 2.01 -0.45 -9.82
C MET A 105 1.27 -0.56 -11.16
N SER A 106 0.39 0.39 -11.49
CA SER A 106 -0.25 0.47 -12.81
C SER A 106 0.72 1.00 -13.87
N CYS A 107 1.55 2.00 -13.55
CA CYS A 107 2.57 2.54 -14.46
C CYS A 107 3.71 1.55 -14.74
N LEU A 108 3.94 0.58 -13.86
CA LEU A 108 4.94 -0.48 -14.02
C LEU A 108 4.46 -1.67 -14.86
N LYS A 109 3.17 -1.73 -15.21
CA LYS A 109 2.63 -2.69 -16.17
C LYS A 109 2.66 -2.04 -17.56
N GLY A 110 3.40 -2.64 -18.49
CA GLY A 110 3.46 -2.18 -19.88
C GLY A 110 2.12 -2.34 -20.62
N PRO A 111 2.09 -2.08 -21.95
CA PRO A 111 0.89 -2.30 -22.76
C PRO A 111 0.34 -3.70 -22.51
N ARG A 112 -0.96 -3.81 -22.25
CA ARG A 112 -1.57 -5.07 -21.85
C ARG A 112 -1.50 -6.06 -23.01
N GLY A 113 -0.82 -7.19 -22.81
CA GLY A 113 -1.31 -8.43 -23.39
C GLY A 113 -2.74 -8.64 -22.92
N VAL A 114 -3.63 -9.09 -23.80
CA VAL A 114 -5.08 -9.17 -23.55
C VAL A 114 -5.34 -9.97 -22.28
N SER A 115 -6.19 -9.42 -21.40
CA SER A 115 -6.69 -10.11 -20.21
C SER A 115 -8.20 -10.26 -20.38
N PRO A 116 -8.81 -11.41 -20.05
CA PRO A 116 -10.25 -11.62 -20.15
C PRO A 116 -10.99 -10.56 -19.34
N GLY A 117 -12.06 -10.01 -19.91
CA GLY A 117 -12.86 -8.98 -19.26
C GLY A 117 -14.06 -9.60 -18.55
N GLU A 118 -14.19 -9.36 -17.24
CA GLU A 118 -15.46 -9.57 -16.55
C GLU A 118 -15.62 -8.59 -15.37
N PRO A 119 -16.76 -7.88 -15.22
CA PRO A 119 -16.93 -6.85 -14.18
C PRO A 119 -16.95 -7.35 -12.72
N GLU A 120 -17.20 -8.65 -12.50
CA GLU A 120 -17.39 -9.21 -11.14
C GLU A 120 -16.10 -9.21 -10.29
N LEU A 121 -14.95 -9.30 -10.98
CA LEU A 121 -13.60 -9.30 -10.41
C LEU A 121 -13.24 -8.05 -9.60
N VAL A 122 -14.00 -6.95 -9.75
CA VAL A 122 -13.76 -5.68 -9.02
C VAL A 122 -14.55 -5.61 -7.71
N ARG A 123 -15.67 -6.32 -7.56
CA ARG A 123 -16.41 -6.39 -6.29
C ARG A 123 -15.85 -7.47 -5.36
N GLN A 124 -15.39 -8.58 -5.90
CA GLN A 124 -14.71 -9.63 -5.13
C GLN A 124 -13.37 -9.16 -4.53
N ALA A 125 -12.78 -8.08 -5.09
CA ALA A 125 -11.61 -7.38 -4.55
C ALA A 125 -11.90 -6.51 -3.30
N VAL A 126 -13.19 -6.30 -2.95
CA VAL A 126 -13.62 -5.44 -1.82
C VAL A 126 -13.88 -6.26 -0.55
N SER A 127 -14.26 -7.54 -0.67
CA SER A 127 -14.36 -8.47 0.48
C SER A 127 -13.00 -9.02 0.93
N THR A 128 -11.90 -8.68 0.25
CA THR A 128 -10.59 -9.34 0.40
C THR A 128 -9.68 -8.75 1.47
N LEU A 129 -10.05 -7.63 2.12
CA LEU A 129 -9.09 -6.80 2.86
C LEU A 129 -9.29 -6.68 4.38
N PHE A 130 -10.46 -6.98 4.97
CA PHE A 130 -10.68 -6.87 6.42
C PHE A 130 -11.60 -7.94 7.02
N PRO A 131 -11.43 -8.32 8.31
CA PRO A 131 -12.01 -9.54 8.88
C PRO A 131 -13.27 -9.35 9.73
N ARG A 132 -14.14 -10.38 9.75
CA ARG A 132 -14.84 -10.94 10.93
C ARG A 132 -15.76 -12.09 10.50
N VAL A 133 -15.31 -13.33 10.70
CA VAL A 133 -16.18 -14.50 10.92
C VAL A 133 -15.58 -15.27 12.09
N ALA A 134 -16.43 -15.91 12.90
CA ALA A 134 -16.03 -16.56 14.14
C ALA A 134 -14.91 -17.61 13.93
N THR A 135 -14.00 -17.71 14.90
CA THR A 135 -13.04 -18.82 14.95
C THR A 135 -13.81 -20.12 15.18
N LEU A 136 -14.04 -20.90 14.12
CA LEU A 136 -14.59 -22.25 14.22
C LEU A 136 -13.57 -23.17 14.89
N ARG A 137 -13.62 -23.22 16.23
CA ARG A 137 -13.00 -24.30 17.01
C ARG A 137 -13.80 -25.57 16.79
N ILE A 138 -13.43 -26.33 15.77
CA ILE A 138 -13.99 -27.65 15.50
C ILE A 138 -13.56 -28.59 16.64
N ARG A 139 -14.49 -28.99 17.52
CA ARG A 139 -14.27 -30.10 18.44
C ARG A 139 -14.52 -31.41 17.69
N LEU A 140 -13.56 -32.34 17.77
CA LEU A 140 -13.73 -33.71 17.29
C LEU A 140 -14.69 -34.45 18.22
N PRO A 141 -15.72 -35.16 17.70
CA PRO A 141 -16.60 -35.97 18.53
C PRO A 141 -15.91 -37.26 18.97
N ALA A 142 -16.07 -37.62 20.24
CA ALA A 142 -15.85 -38.99 20.68
C ALA A 142 -16.94 -39.91 20.10
N ARG A 143 -16.57 -41.10 19.64
CA ARG A 143 -17.52 -42.20 19.38
C ARG A 143 -18.06 -42.71 20.73
N THR A 144 -19.26 -43.25 20.90
CA THR A 144 -20.31 -43.78 19.99
C THR A 144 -21.70 -43.50 20.61
N TYR A 145 -22.78 -43.50 19.82
CA TYR A 145 -23.90 -44.47 19.94
C TYR A 145 -24.87 -44.30 18.75
N GLU A 146 -25.61 -45.35 18.42
CA GLU A 146 -26.60 -45.34 17.33
C GLU A 146 -27.93 -44.75 17.82
N GLU A 147 -28.47 -43.74 17.14
CA GLU A 147 -29.89 -43.37 17.24
C GLU A 147 -30.54 -43.42 15.86
N ARG A 148 -31.63 -44.18 15.76
CA ARG A 148 -32.45 -44.29 14.55
C ARG A 148 -33.48 -43.17 14.56
N ILE A 149 -33.47 -42.34 13.52
CA ILE A 149 -34.51 -41.32 13.30
C ILE A 149 -35.82 -42.05 12.92
N PRO A 150 -36.95 -41.79 13.60
CA PRO A 150 -38.25 -42.35 13.19
C PRO A 150 -38.71 -41.79 11.83
N GLU A 151 -39.40 -42.62 11.04
CA GLU A 151 -40.00 -42.16 9.78
C GLU A 151 -41.17 -41.19 10.04
N VAL A 152 -41.24 -40.12 9.23
CA VAL A 152 -42.24 -39.05 9.39
C VAL A 152 -43.64 -39.57 9.08
N SER A 153 -44.58 -39.36 9.99
CA SER A 153 -45.95 -39.83 9.80
C SER A 153 -46.74 -38.95 8.82
N VAL A 154 -47.70 -39.55 8.09
CA VAL A 154 -48.62 -38.82 7.20
C VAL A 154 -49.44 -37.76 7.97
N VAL A 155 -49.71 -38.00 9.26
CA VAL A 155 -50.41 -37.05 10.14
C VAL A 155 -49.57 -35.79 10.38
N GLU A 156 -48.27 -35.92 10.62
CA GLU A 156 -47.35 -34.78 10.77
C GLU A 156 -47.20 -34.00 9.46
N LEU A 157 -47.13 -34.70 8.32
CA LEU A 157 -47.08 -34.08 6.99
C LEU A 157 -48.31 -33.18 6.76
N HIS A 158 -49.52 -33.68 7.05
CA HIS A 158 -50.75 -32.89 6.93
C HIS A 158 -50.80 -31.74 7.97
N GLY A 159 -50.28 -31.96 9.18
CA GLY A 159 -50.12 -30.91 10.20
C GLY A 159 -49.12 -29.83 9.82
N ALA A 160 -48.08 -30.15 9.04
CA ALA A 160 -47.16 -29.18 8.46
C ALA A 160 -47.82 -28.40 7.32
N CYS A 161 -48.45 -29.08 6.35
CA CYS A 161 -49.10 -28.43 5.21
C CYS A 161 -50.15 -27.38 5.62
N ARG A 162 -50.95 -27.62 6.67
CA ARG A 162 -51.94 -26.64 7.18
C ARG A 162 -51.31 -25.34 7.72
N ARG A 163 -50.05 -25.35 8.15
CA ARG A 163 -49.34 -24.18 8.71
C ARG A 163 -48.68 -23.29 7.65
N VAL A 164 -48.54 -23.77 6.41
CA VAL A 164 -47.96 -23.01 5.30
C VAL A 164 -48.99 -22.04 4.70
N ARG A 165 -48.57 -20.83 4.31
CA ARG A 165 -49.44 -19.81 3.70
C ARG A 165 -49.45 -19.92 2.17
N ASP A 166 -50.65 -19.81 1.59
CA ASP A 166 -50.91 -20.06 0.16
C ASP A 166 -50.13 -19.13 -0.79
N GLN A 167 -49.95 -17.87 -0.39
CA GLN A 167 -49.27 -16.84 -1.18
C GLN A 167 -47.80 -16.61 -0.75
N ALA A 168 -47.23 -17.49 0.08
CA ALA A 168 -45.79 -17.45 0.35
C ALA A 168 -45.00 -17.92 -0.89
N ALA A 169 -43.85 -17.32 -1.14
CA ALA A 169 -43.00 -17.64 -2.28
C ALA A 169 -42.60 -19.14 -2.28
N PRO A 170 -42.42 -19.77 -3.47
CA PRO A 170 -41.91 -21.12 -3.57
C PRO A 170 -40.54 -21.28 -2.90
N GLY A 171 -40.23 -22.51 -2.47
CA GLY A 171 -38.89 -22.87 -2.03
C GLY A 171 -37.87 -22.93 -3.18
N PRO A 172 -36.62 -23.32 -2.90
CA PRO A 172 -35.58 -23.48 -3.93
C PRO A 172 -35.87 -24.61 -4.94
N ASP A 173 -36.84 -25.48 -4.62
CA ASP A 173 -37.46 -26.48 -5.48
C ASP A 173 -38.46 -25.88 -6.51
N GLY A 174 -38.87 -24.62 -6.34
CA GLY A 174 -39.74 -23.89 -7.27
C GLY A 174 -41.22 -24.28 -7.22
N ILE A 175 -41.61 -25.22 -6.34
CA ILE A 175 -42.99 -25.71 -6.22
C ILE A 175 -43.84 -24.71 -5.41
N PRO A 176 -44.96 -24.18 -5.95
CA PRO A 176 -45.83 -23.29 -5.19
C PRO A 176 -46.49 -24.01 -4.02
N ASN A 177 -46.64 -23.32 -2.89
CA ASN A 177 -47.27 -23.88 -1.68
C ASN A 177 -48.72 -24.37 -1.91
N LEU A 178 -49.43 -23.78 -2.88
CA LEU A 178 -50.73 -24.27 -3.36
C LEU A 178 -50.64 -25.68 -3.99
N ALA A 179 -49.60 -25.93 -4.79
CA ALA A 179 -49.38 -27.22 -5.43
C ALA A 179 -48.95 -28.30 -4.41
N LEU A 180 -48.15 -27.91 -3.41
CA LEU A 180 -47.78 -28.80 -2.29
C LEU A 180 -49.03 -29.22 -1.49
N LYS A 181 -49.90 -28.26 -1.15
CA LYS A 181 -51.19 -28.54 -0.48
C LYS A 181 -52.15 -29.35 -1.34
N ALA A 182 -52.21 -29.08 -2.65
CA ALA A 182 -53.02 -29.87 -3.58
C ALA A 182 -52.51 -31.31 -3.64
N ALA A 183 -51.21 -31.54 -3.83
CA ALA A 183 -50.63 -32.89 -3.85
C ALA A 183 -50.90 -33.68 -2.56
N ALA A 184 -50.78 -33.04 -1.40
CA ALA A 184 -51.11 -33.64 -0.10
C ALA A 184 -52.63 -33.86 0.14
N ALA A 185 -53.50 -33.30 -0.70
CA ALA A 185 -54.93 -33.60 -0.74
C ALA A 185 -55.26 -34.68 -1.78
N THR A 186 -54.63 -34.63 -2.96
CA THR A 186 -54.83 -35.59 -4.06
C THR A 186 -54.29 -36.99 -3.73
N SER A 187 -53.36 -37.12 -2.79
CA SER A 187 -52.96 -38.42 -2.21
C SER A 187 -54.09 -39.15 -1.47
N ALA A 188 -55.24 -38.52 -1.22
CA ALA A 188 -56.46 -39.16 -0.73
C ALA A 188 -57.50 -39.46 -1.84
N THR A 189 -57.47 -38.76 -2.97
CA THR A 189 -58.43 -38.93 -4.09
C THR A 189 -57.77 -38.60 -5.44
N GLY A 190 -57.41 -39.61 -6.22
CA GLY A 190 -56.67 -39.43 -7.47
C GLY A 190 -57.55 -39.04 -8.67
N CYS A 191 -57.38 -37.82 -9.20
CA CYS A 191 -57.68 -37.45 -10.58
C CYS A 191 -56.97 -36.13 -10.97
N TRP A 192 -56.63 -35.93 -12.25
CA TRP A 192 -55.99 -34.71 -12.76
C TRP A 192 -56.86 -34.01 -13.81
N SER A 193 -56.96 -32.68 -13.75
CA SER A 193 -57.59 -31.83 -14.79
C SER A 193 -57.06 -30.38 -14.73
N THR A 194 -57.01 -29.70 -15.88
CA THR A 194 -56.35 -28.39 -16.11
C THR A 194 -57.33 -27.19 -16.14
N PRO A 195 -56.85 -25.91 -16.11
CA PRO A 195 -57.59 -24.77 -15.54
C PRO A 195 -58.25 -23.82 -16.57
N PRO A 196 -58.91 -22.72 -16.11
CA PRO A 196 -58.47 -21.40 -16.58
C PRO A 196 -58.57 -20.20 -15.59
N THR A 197 -57.54 -19.34 -15.65
CA THR A 197 -57.58 -17.86 -15.85
C THR A 197 -58.58 -16.96 -15.09
N THR A 198 -58.08 -15.95 -14.34
CA THR A 198 -58.42 -14.51 -14.53
C THR A 198 -57.53 -13.55 -13.72
N ALA A 199 -57.52 -12.27 -14.10
CA ALA A 199 -56.55 -11.26 -13.67
C ALA A 199 -57.08 -10.24 -12.63
N ARG A 200 -56.17 -9.54 -11.93
CA ARG A 200 -56.11 -8.05 -11.84
C ARG A 200 -54.94 -7.52 -10.99
N ARG A 201 -54.35 -6.40 -11.44
CA ARG A 201 -53.66 -5.37 -10.59
C ARG A 201 -54.72 -4.34 -10.15
N PRO A 202 -54.62 -3.69 -8.96
CA PRO A 202 -53.71 -2.55 -8.72
C PRO A 202 -53.11 -2.58 -7.28
N THR A 203 -52.41 -1.60 -6.69
CA THR A 203 -51.95 -0.24 -7.08
C THR A 203 -50.53 0.01 -6.49
N ALA A 204 -50.05 1.26 -6.36
CA ALA A 204 -48.80 1.63 -5.67
C ALA A 204 -49.04 2.38 -4.35
N SER A 205 -48.19 2.15 -3.33
CA SER A 205 -47.85 3.15 -2.30
C SER A 205 -46.58 2.78 -1.50
N GLN A 206 -45.66 3.74 -1.39
CA GLN A 206 -44.68 4.01 -0.31
C GLN A 206 -44.14 2.87 0.58
N ARG A 207 -42.82 2.62 0.47
CA ARG A 207 -41.81 2.54 1.57
C ARG A 207 -40.41 2.43 0.95
N VAL A 208 -39.46 3.31 1.30
CA VAL A 208 -38.50 3.18 2.41
C VAL A 208 -37.67 1.90 2.32
N SER A 209 -36.38 2.04 2.02
CA SER A 209 -35.40 0.96 1.95
C SER A 209 -35.12 0.35 3.33
N PRO A 210 -35.23 -0.97 3.51
CA PRO A 210 -34.36 -1.72 4.41
C PRO A 210 -32.97 -1.80 3.74
N GLY A 211 -31.86 -1.62 4.44
CA GLY A 211 -31.57 -2.26 5.72
C GLY A 211 -30.91 -3.60 5.40
N ILE A 212 -29.59 -3.60 5.23
CA ILE A 212 -28.80 -4.79 4.87
C ILE A 212 -29.06 -5.87 5.94
N GLY A 213 -29.61 -7.00 5.50
CA GLY A 213 -30.04 -8.07 6.40
C GLY A 213 -28.88 -8.64 7.21
N ALA A 214 -29.07 -8.74 8.52
CA ALA A 214 -28.19 -9.52 9.38
C ALA A 214 -28.24 -11.01 9.00
N TRP A 215 -27.14 -11.73 9.22
CA TRP A 215 -27.13 -13.18 9.16
C TRP A 215 -28.05 -13.77 10.25
N PRO A 216 -28.65 -14.97 10.05
CA PRO A 216 -29.65 -15.48 10.99
C PRO A 216 -29.10 -15.76 12.41
N HIS A 217 -29.73 -15.18 13.43
CA HIS A 217 -29.50 -15.44 14.87
C HIS A 217 -29.85 -16.89 15.32
N SER A 218 -29.95 -17.86 14.41
CA SER A 218 -30.10 -19.28 14.72
C SER A 218 -28.76 -19.96 15.06
N LEU A 219 -27.65 -19.40 14.60
CA LEU A 219 -26.29 -19.96 14.83
C LEU A 219 -25.68 -19.54 16.18
N GLU A 220 -26.18 -18.46 16.80
CA GLU A 220 -25.66 -17.94 18.08
C GLU A 220 -26.20 -18.66 19.33
N ARG A 221 -27.35 -19.34 19.25
CA ARG A 221 -28.06 -19.83 20.45
C ARG A 221 -27.71 -21.25 20.92
N HIS A 222 -26.85 -21.98 20.21
CA HIS A 222 -26.41 -23.32 20.62
C HIS A 222 -24.99 -23.37 21.23
N VAL A 223 -24.36 -22.21 21.47
CA VAL A 223 -22.92 -22.12 21.81
C VAL A 223 -22.67 -21.76 23.30
N GLN A 224 -23.70 -21.43 24.07
CA GLN A 224 -23.57 -21.10 25.50
C GLN A 224 -23.88 -22.29 26.42
N GLN A 225 -22.92 -23.21 26.57
CA GLN A 225 -22.60 -23.88 27.85
C GLN A 225 -21.29 -24.69 27.76
N ASP A 226 -20.57 -24.74 28.89
CA ASP A 226 -19.23 -25.32 29.13
C ASP A 226 -19.25 -26.88 29.23
N PRO A 227 -18.16 -27.62 29.58
CA PRO A 227 -16.74 -27.26 29.77
C PRO A 227 -15.74 -28.20 29.05
N TRP A 228 -14.63 -27.69 28.50
CA TRP A 228 -13.43 -28.52 28.24
C TRP A 228 -12.14 -27.70 28.42
N THR A 229 -11.64 -27.66 29.65
CA THR A 229 -10.36 -27.02 30.02
C THR A 229 -9.32 -28.00 30.56
N GLN A 230 -9.56 -29.32 30.51
CA GLN A 230 -8.62 -30.35 30.96
C GLN A 230 -8.53 -31.54 29.98
N ALA A 231 -7.28 -31.88 29.63
CA ALA A 231 -6.79 -33.16 29.09
C ALA A 231 -7.20 -33.66 27.68
N SER A 232 -6.48 -33.21 26.64
CA SER A 232 -5.90 -34.09 25.59
C SER A 232 -4.74 -33.38 24.86
N ARG A 233 -3.89 -34.11 24.12
CA ARG A 233 -2.49 -33.70 23.81
C ARG A 233 -2.18 -33.20 22.39
N SER A 234 -3.16 -33.15 21.48
CA SER A 234 -2.95 -32.85 20.06
C SER A 234 -3.73 -31.60 19.64
N SER A 235 -3.05 -30.56 19.15
CA SER A 235 -3.65 -29.28 18.80
C SER A 235 -3.86 -29.16 17.29
N VAL A 236 -5.11 -29.34 16.84
CA VAL A 236 -5.53 -29.05 15.46
C VAL A 236 -6.20 -27.67 15.41
N ASP A 237 -5.69 -26.77 14.57
CA ASP A 237 -6.32 -25.48 14.24
C ASP A 237 -6.69 -25.48 12.75
N CYS A 238 -7.90 -25.01 12.42
CA CYS A 238 -8.42 -24.94 11.06
C CYS A 238 -8.74 -23.49 10.71
N ARG A 239 -8.17 -23.01 9.59
CA ARG A 239 -8.34 -21.64 9.11
C ARG A 239 -8.85 -21.66 7.68
N VAL A 240 -10.05 -21.12 7.47
CA VAL A 240 -10.64 -20.92 6.14
C VAL A 240 -10.46 -19.44 5.75
N CYS A 241 -9.91 -19.17 4.57
CA CYS A 241 -9.74 -17.83 4.04
C CYS A 241 -10.12 -17.79 2.56
N ARG A 242 -11.36 -17.36 2.27
CA ARG A 242 -11.99 -17.49 0.94
C ARG A 242 -11.96 -18.95 0.50
N ASP A 243 -11.24 -19.26 -0.58
CA ASP A 243 -11.17 -20.58 -1.19
C ASP A 243 -10.01 -21.42 -0.63
N ASP A 244 -9.10 -20.81 0.17
CA ASP A 244 -7.94 -21.47 0.78
C ASP A 244 -8.27 -21.98 2.19
N ILE A 245 -8.07 -23.29 2.42
CA ILE A 245 -8.18 -23.91 3.76
C ILE A 245 -6.78 -24.30 4.23
N ALA A 246 -6.39 -23.83 5.42
CA ALA A 246 -5.16 -24.22 6.09
C ALA A 246 -5.47 -25.04 7.35
N LEU A 247 -4.89 -26.24 7.42
CA LEU A 247 -4.90 -27.09 8.60
C LEU A 247 -3.52 -27.01 9.27
N THR A 248 -3.50 -26.62 10.54
CA THR A 248 -2.29 -26.60 11.36
C THR A 248 -2.41 -27.69 12.43
N ILE A 249 -1.48 -28.63 12.42
CA ILE A 249 -1.51 -29.80 13.32
C ILE A 249 -0.18 -29.82 14.08
N VAL A 250 -0.27 -29.84 15.41
CA VAL A 250 0.90 -29.85 16.29
C VAL A 250 0.87 -31.10 17.16
N ASP A 251 1.82 -32.00 16.92
CA ASP A 251 2.09 -33.17 17.75
C ASP A 251 3.62 -33.47 17.82
N LYS A 252 4.02 -34.43 18.66
CA LYS A 252 5.42 -34.77 18.96
C LYS A 252 5.98 -35.92 18.11
N LYS A 253 5.13 -36.79 17.55
CA LYS A 253 5.53 -37.90 16.67
C LYS A 253 4.95 -37.74 15.27
N LEU A 254 5.70 -38.20 14.27
CA LEU A 254 5.29 -38.12 12.87
C LEU A 254 4.06 -38.99 12.55
N GLU A 255 3.94 -40.14 13.20
CA GLU A 255 2.80 -41.06 13.10
C GLU A 255 1.51 -40.42 13.62
N ASP A 256 1.58 -39.79 14.80
CA ASP A 256 0.45 -39.09 15.44
C ASP A 256 0.01 -37.88 14.57
N ILE A 257 0.96 -37.14 13.99
CA ILE A 257 0.68 -36.08 13.00
C ILE A 257 -0.04 -36.66 11.78
N LYS A 258 0.44 -37.78 11.21
CA LYS A 258 -0.17 -38.40 10.02
C LYS A 258 -1.61 -38.82 10.28
N ALA A 259 -1.86 -39.59 11.34
CA ALA A 259 -3.20 -40.05 11.69
C ALA A 259 -4.16 -38.88 11.91
N THR A 260 -3.73 -37.87 12.66
CA THR A 260 -4.51 -36.65 12.92
C THR A 260 -4.79 -35.86 11.62
N ALA A 261 -3.84 -35.83 10.68
CA ALA A 261 -4.00 -35.13 9.41
C ALA A 261 -4.95 -35.86 8.46
N ASP A 262 -4.80 -37.18 8.29
CA ASP A 262 -5.69 -37.98 7.44
C ASP A 262 -7.15 -37.93 7.97
N ASP A 263 -7.35 -37.90 9.30
CA ASP A 263 -8.66 -37.70 9.93
C ASP A 263 -9.22 -36.29 9.73
N ALA A 264 -8.40 -35.25 9.93
CA ALA A 264 -8.81 -33.85 9.73
C ALA A 264 -9.19 -33.57 8.26
N ILE A 265 -8.40 -34.07 7.31
CA ILE A 265 -8.69 -33.97 5.86
C ILE A 265 -10.02 -34.66 5.54
N ARG A 266 -10.27 -35.86 6.08
CA ARG A 266 -11.53 -36.60 5.85
C ARG A 266 -12.75 -35.84 6.37
N LEU A 267 -12.64 -35.20 7.54
CA LEU A 267 -13.71 -34.38 8.11
C LEU A 267 -13.97 -33.10 7.30
N VAL A 268 -12.91 -32.40 6.85
CA VAL A 268 -13.05 -31.22 5.99
C VAL A 268 -13.71 -31.58 4.65
N ARG A 269 -13.30 -32.68 4.01
CA ARG A 269 -13.94 -33.16 2.78
C ARG A 269 -15.43 -33.43 2.99
N ARG A 270 -15.80 -34.11 4.08
CA ARG A 270 -17.21 -34.39 4.40
C ARG A 270 -18.02 -33.09 4.56
N ALA A 271 -17.53 -32.15 5.36
CA ALA A 271 -18.21 -30.88 5.60
C ALA A 271 -18.35 -30.04 4.31
N LEU A 272 -17.35 -30.08 3.42
CA LEU A 272 -17.44 -29.43 2.11
C LEU A 272 -18.47 -30.14 1.20
N SER A 273 -18.48 -31.47 1.15
CA SER A 273 -19.46 -32.24 0.37
C SER A 273 -20.90 -31.99 0.83
N GLU A 274 -21.14 -31.89 2.14
CA GLU A 274 -22.45 -31.53 2.72
C GLU A 274 -22.90 -30.10 2.32
N LEU A 275 -21.96 -29.23 1.96
CA LEU A 275 -22.19 -27.88 1.41
C LEU A 275 -22.17 -27.81 -0.13
N GLY A 276 -22.03 -28.95 -0.82
CA GLY A 276 -21.94 -29.03 -2.29
C GLY A 276 -20.60 -28.56 -2.87
N LEU A 277 -19.55 -28.46 -2.06
CA LEU A 277 -18.20 -28.03 -2.44
C LEU A 277 -17.23 -29.22 -2.55
N GLN A 278 -16.22 -29.10 -3.41
CA GLN A 278 -15.20 -30.15 -3.63
C GLN A 278 -13.79 -29.60 -3.40
N THR A 279 -12.89 -30.45 -2.89
CA THR A 279 -11.47 -30.11 -2.71
C THR A 279 -10.68 -30.32 -4.00
N ALA A 280 -9.82 -29.36 -4.34
CA ALA A 280 -8.86 -29.51 -5.44
C ALA A 280 -7.62 -30.27 -4.97
N ASP A 281 -7.75 -31.60 -4.81
CA ASP A 281 -6.75 -32.46 -4.17
C ASP A 281 -5.33 -32.32 -4.76
N GLN A 282 -5.21 -32.10 -6.07
CA GLN A 282 -3.94 -31.91 -6.78
C GLN A 282 -3.26 -30.55 -6.50
N LYS A 283 -3.96 -29.62 -5.83
CA LYS A 283 -3.44 -28.31 -5.38
C LYS A 283 -3.17 -28.27 -3.89
N THR A 284 -3.50 -29.32 -3.15
CA THR A 284 -3.25 -29.37 -1.70
C THR A 284 -1.76 -29.57 -1.47
N GLU A 285 -1.11 -28.60 -0.82
CA GLU A 285 0.30 -28.67 -0.44
C GLU A 285 0.43 -28.97 1.07
N VAL A 286 1.48 -29.70 1.45
CA VAL A 286 1.78 -30.05 2.85
C VAL A 286 3.16 -29.50 3.22
N LEU A 287 3.26 -28.80 4.36
CA LEU A 287 4.53 -28.35 4.95
C LEU A 287 4.77 -29.08 6.27
N LEU A 288 5.89 -29.79 6.39
CA LEU A 288 6.35 -30.31 7.67
C LEU A 288 7.34 -29.32 8.31
N VAL A 289 6.91 -28.65 9.37
CA VAL A 289 7.78 -27.75 10.14
C VAL A 289 8.47 -28.54 11.25
N THR A 290 9.81 -28.53 11.30
CA THR A 290 10.57 -29.29 12.29
C THR A 290 11.83 -28.56 12.77
N SER A 291 12.16 -28.71 14.06
CA SER A 291 13.41 -28.24 14.65
C SER A 291 14.54 -29.28 14.58
N ARG A 292 14.24 -30.54 14.21
CA ARG A 292 15.23 -31.63 14.10
C ARG A 292 16.23 -31.36 12.99
N LYS A 293 17.52 -31.69 13.15
CA LYS A 293 18.54 -31.46 12.10
C LYS A 293 18.31 -32.29 10.84
N LEU A 294 17.81 -33.52 10.98
CA LEU A 294 17.46 -34.38 9.85
C LEU A 294 16.26 -33.78 9.08
N LYS A 295 16.30 -33.85 7.74
CA LYS A 295 15.15 -33.54 6.90
C LYS A 295 14.26 -34.78 6.82
N GLU A 296 13.23 -34.81 7.65
CA GLU A 296 12.14 -35.77 7.56
C GLU A 296 11.12 -35.28 6.52
N SER A 297 10.47 -36.19 5.80
CA SER A 297 9.33 -35.90 4.92
C SER A 297 8.13 -36.74 5.34
N ILE A 298 6.93 -36.22 5.09
CA ILE A 298 5.66 -36.90 5.38
C ILE A 298 4.83 -37.01 4.10
N THR A 299 4.21 -38.16 3.89
CA THR A 299 3.24 -38.38 2.81
C THR A 299 1.87 -38.62 3.43
N LEU A 300 0.92 -37.74 3.12
CA LEU A 300 -0.47 -37.76 3.57
C LEU A 300 -1.40 -38.13 2.42
N ARG A 301 -2.57 -38.70 2.70
CA ARG A 301 -3.51 -39.10 1.65
C ARG A 301 -4.74 -38.19 1.60
N ALA A 302 -4.82 -37.35 0.57
CA ALA A 302 -6.00 -36.53 0.28
C ALA A 302 -6.87 -37.21 -0.77
N GLY A 303 -7.80 -38.06 -0.32
CA GLY A 303 -8.67 -38.82 -1.22
C GLY A 303 -7.88 -39.87 -1.99
N ASP A 304 -7.75 -39.67 -3.30
CA ASP A 304 -7.02 -40.56 -4.21
C ASP A 304 -5.62 -40.03 -4.58
N CYS A 305 -5.20 -38.91 -3.98
CA CYS A 305 -3.87 -38.32 -4.17
C CYS A 305 -3.00 -38.46 -2.92
N ASP A 306 -1.81 -39.05 -3.08
CA ASP A 306 -0.76 -39.05 -2.06
C ASP A 306 0.08 -37.77 -2.19
N ILE A 307 0.06 -36.94 -1.15
CA ILE A 307 0.74 -35.63 -1.11
C ILE A 307 1.97 -35.76 -0.23
N THR A 308 3.14 -35.56 -0.82
CA THR A 308 4.41 -35.52 -0.08
C THR A 308 4.76 -34.09 0.33
N SER A 309 5.25 -33.91 1.55
CA SER A 309 5.59 -32.60 2.11
C SER A 309 6.65 -31.87 1.29
N VAL A 310 6.38 -30.63 0.93
CA VAL A 310 7.30 -29.73 0.24
C VAL A 310 8.08 -28.87 1.26
N PRO A 311 9.32 -28.43 0.95
CA PRO A 311 10.14 -27.66 1.89
C PRO A 311 9.70 -26.19 2.06
N CYS A 312 8.80 -25.71 1.20
CA CYS A 312 8.22 -24.37 1.26
C CYS A 312 6.85 -24.41 0.60
N ILE A 313 5.82 -23.85 1.26
CA ILE A 313 4.48 -23.62 0.70
C ILE A 313 4.21 -22.13 0.52
N ARG A 314 3.26 -21.77 -0.34
CA ARG A 314 2.80 -20.38 -0.47
C ARG A 314 1.38 -20.22 0.06
N TYR A 315 1.23 -19.66 1.27
CA TYR A 315 -0.06 -19.37 1.88
C TYR A 315 -0.35 -17.87 1.90
N LEU A 316 -1.52 -17.47 1.38
CA LEU A 316 -1.98 -16.06 1.30
C LEU A 316 -0.96 -15.07 0.71
N GLY A 317 0.00 -15.54 -0.11
CA GLY A 317 1.06 -14.72 -0.70
C GLY A 317 2.38 -14.68 0.08
N VAL A 318 2.42 -15.24 1.29
CA VAL A 318 3.65 -15.44 2.07
C VAL A 318 4.22 -16.83 1.77
N HIS A 319 5.55 -16.93 1.65
CA HIS A 319 6.23 -18.22 1.49
C HIS A 319 6.69 -18.71 2.88
N ILE A 320 6.25 -19.90 3.28
CA ILE A 320 6.52 -20.46 4.60
C ILE A 320 7.46 -21.66 4.40
N ASP A 321 8.69 -21.54 4.88
CA ASP A 321 9.72 -22.59 4.79
C ASP A 321 9.62 -23.60 5.96
N ASP A 322 10.15 -24.81 5.76
CA ASP A 322 10.24 -25.92 6.74
C ASP A 322 10.88 -25.53 8.10
N ARG A 323 11.67 -24.46 8.11
CA ARG A 323 12.36 -23.90 9.30
C ARG A 323 11.80 -22.57 9.80
N LEU A 324 10.72 -22.05 9.22
CA LEU A 324 10.17 -20.72 9.52
C LEU A 324 11.21 -19.58 9.46
N ARG A 325 12.21 -19.71 8.57
CA ARG A 325 13.24 -18.67 8.34
C ARG A 325 12.81 -17.61 7.33
N PHE A 326 11.76 -17.89 6.54
CA PHE A 326 11.18 -17.01 5.53
C PHE A 326 12.21 -16.53 4.49
N ASP A 327 13.20 -17.39 4.18
CA ASP A 327 14.28 -17.14 3.24
C ASP A 327 13.72 -16.93 1.84
N GLN A 328 12.81 -17.82 1.43
CA GLN A 328 12.17 -17.78 0.12
C GLN A 328 11.20 -16.60 0.04
N HIS A 329 10.52 -16.25 1.13
CA HIS A 329 9.66 -15.05 1.18
C HIS A 329 10.46 -13.77 1.02
N LEU A 330 11.50 -13.59 1.85
CA LEU A 330 12.38 -12.42 1.80
C LEU A 330 13.11 -12.32 0.46
N LYS A 331 13.46 -13.45 -0.17
CA LYS A 331 13.98 -13.49 -1.55
C LYS A 331 12.95 -12.94 -2.55
N VAL A 332 11.76 -13.50 -2.62
CA VAL A 332 10.70 -13.11 -3.58
C VAL A 332 10.29 -11.64 -3.37
N VAL A 333 10.14 -11.21 -2.12
CA VAL A 333 9.84 -9.83 -1.74
C VAL A 333 10.98 -8.89 -2.14
N SER A 334 12.24 -9.26 -1.87
CA SER A 334 13.42 -8.48 -2.27
C SER A 334 13.54 -8.37 -3.79
N GLU A 335 13.33 -9.45 -4.54
CA GLU A 335 13.39 -9.43 -6.01
C GLU A 335 12.29 -8.56 -6.62
N LYS A 336 11.06 -8.61 -6.07
CA LYS A 336 9.96 -7.72 -6.45
C LYS A 336 10.29 -6.25 -6.13
N ALA A 337 10.77 -5.96 -4.92
CA ALA A 337 11.15 -4.61 -4.50
C ALA A 337 12.33 -4.07 -5.33
N ALA A 338 13.32 -4.89 -5.66
CA ALA A 338 14.45 -4.53 -6.50
C ALA A 338 14.02 -4.19 -7.94
N ARG A 339 13.03 -4.89 -8.50
CA ARG A 339 12.47 -4.60 -9.83
C ARG A 339 11.72 -3.26 -9.85
N VAL A 340 10.87 -3.02 -8.86
CA VAL A 340 10.19 -1.72 -8.64
C VAL A 340 11.23 -0.60 -8.49
N THR A 341 12.26 -0.86 -7.67
CA THR A 341 13.38 0.06 -7.43
C THR A 341 14.12 0.41 -8.72
N GLY A 342 14.46 -0.61 -9.52
CA GLY A 342 15.17 -0.45 -10.79
C GLY A 342 14.38 0.33 -11.83
N ALA A 343 13.12 -0.04 -12.07
CA ALA A 343 12.27 0.60 -13.07
C ALA A 343 12.06 2.10 -12.81
N LEU A 344 11.90 2.49 -11.54
CA LEU A 344 11.68 3.89 -11.18
C LEU A 344 12.99 4.68 -11.06
N SER A 345 14.15 4.02 -10.99
CA SER A 345 15.46 4.68 -10.87
C SER A 345 15.83 5.58 -12.07
N GLY A 346 15.30 5.30 -13.26
CA GLY A 346 15.46 6.14 -14.46
C GLY A 346 14.67 7.45 -14.39
N LEU A 347 13.56 7.49 -13.65
CA LEU A 347 12.76 8.70 -13.40
C LEU A 347 13.36 9.59 -12.30
N MET A 348 14.44 9.15 -11.64
CA MET A 348 15.04 9.80 -10.48
C MET A 348 16.54 10.09 -10.65
N PRO A 349 16.95 10.90 -11.65
CA PRO A 349 18.30 11.46 -11.68
C PRO A 349 18.50 12.39 -10.47
N ASN A 350 19.70 12.44 -9.90
CA ASN A 350 19.97 13.24 -8.70
C ASN A 350 19.80 14.75 -8.94
N ILE A 351 20.15 15.22 -10.14
CA ILE A 351 19.97 16.61 -10.60
C ILE A 351 18.85 16.63 -11.66
N GLY A 352 18.00 17.66 -11.64
CA GLY A 352 16.91 17.85 -12.62
C GLY A 352 15.73 16.86 -12.50
N GLY A 353 15.81 15.88 -11.61
CA GLY A 353 14.72 14.93 -11.34
C GLY A 353 13.66 15.45 -10.37
N PRO A 354 12.69 14.59 -9.99
CA PRO A 354 11.64 14.93 -9.02
C PRO A 354 12.20 15.35 -7.65
N ARG A 355 11.47 16.19 -6.91
CA ARG A 355 11.85 16.66 -5.55
C ARG A 355 11.71 15.53 -4.50
N CYS A 356 12.21 15.73 -3.27
CA CYS A 356 12.13 14.71 -2.21
C CYS A 356 10.70 14.24 -1.92
N SER A 357 9.73 15.15 -1.86
CA SER A 357 8.31 14.84 -1.68
C SER A 357 7.79 13.88 -2.76
N TRP A 358 8.28 14.02 -4.00
CA TRP A 358 7.93 13.12 -5.09
C TRP A 358 8.55 11.72 -4.95
N ARG A 359 9.71 11.63 -4.31
CA ARG A 359 10.43 10.37 -4.11
C ARG A 359 10.03 9.63 -2.83
N ARG A 360 9.43 10.33 -1.85
CA ARG A 360 8.80 9.70 -0.67
C ARG A 360 7.66 8.75 -1.04
N LEU A 361 6.89 9.05 -2.09
CA LEU A 361 5.87 8.12 -2.63
C LEU A 361 6.49 6.82 -3.16
N TYR A 362 7.73 6.89 -3.64
CA TYR A 362 8.45 5.73 -4.14
C TYR A 362 9.07 4.90 -3.01
N THR A 363 9.63 5.54 -1.98
CA THR A 363 10.05 4.79 -0.77
C THR A 363 8.86 4.08 -0.17
N SER A 364 7.71 4.75 0.05
CA SER A 364 6.55 4.08 0.63
C SER A 364 6.06 2.88 -0.19
N VAL A 365 6.10 2.92 -1.53
CA VAL A 365 5.79 1.74 -2.36
C VAL A 365 6.81 0.61 -2.20
N VAL A 366 8.11 0.93 -2.08
CA VAL A 366 9.14 -0.07 -1.77
C VAL A 366 8.92 -0.64 -0.37
N ASP A 367 8.58 0.19 0.60
CA ASP A 367 8.33 -0.18 2.00
C ASP A 367 7.10 -1.08 2.10
N SER A 368 6.00 -0.77 1.40
CA SER A 368 4.83 -1.66 1.29
C SER A 368 5.23 -3.05 0.82
N VAL A 369 6.00 -3.13 -0.28
CA VAL A 369 6.46 -4.42 -0.82
C VAL A 369 7.34 -5.15 0.19
N LEU A 370 8.31 -4.46 0.80
CA LEU A 370 9.26 -5.06 1.74
C LEU A 370 8.63 -5.48 3.07
N LEU A 371 7.63 -4.74 3.57
CA LEU A 371 6.92 -4.99 4.82
C LEU A 371 5.72 -5.93 4.66
N TYR A 372 5.55 -6.53 3.49
CA TYR A 372 4.45 -7.47 3.22
C TYR A 372 4.59 -8.75 4.06
N GLY A 373 3.58 -8.99 4.90
CA GLY A 373 3.60 -10.07 5.89
C GLY A 373 4.55 -9.83 7.07
N ALA A 374 5.06 -8.61 7.30
CA ALA A 374 6.04 -8.32 8.36
C ALA A 374 5.80 -9.01 9.72
N PRO A 375 4.57 -9.06 10.28
CA PRO A 375 4.30 -9.75 11.55
C PRO A 375 4.60 -11.26 11.52
N THR A 376 4.53 -11.94 10.37
CA THR A 376 4.75 -13.39 10.28
C THR A 376 6.24 -13.76 10.27
N TRP A 377 7.11 -12.85 9.80
CA TRP A 377 8.54 -13.10 9.64
C TRP A 377 9.43 -12.19 10.50
N ARG A 378 8.85 -11.41 11.42
CA ARG A 378 9.55 -10.55 12.39
C ARG A 378 10.73 -11.26 13.06
N GLU A 379 10.50 -12.46 13.59
CA GLU A 379 11.52 -13.25 14.30
C GLU A 379 12.70 -13.67 13.41
N ALA A 380 12.50 -13.76 12.08
CA ALA A 380 13.58 -14.05 11.14
C ALA A 380 14.55 -12.87 10.92
N THR A 381 14.24 -11.67 11.46
CA THR A 381 15.11 -10.49 11.32
C THR A 381 16.45 -10.62 12.06
N GLY A 382 16.52 -11.43 13.13
CA GLY A 382 17.67 -11.48 14.04
C GLY A 382 18.97 -12.06 13.47
N THR A 383 18.91 -12.90 12.42
CA THR A 383 20.08 -13.72 12.02
C THR A 383 20.31 -13.81 10.51
N HIS A 384 19.42 -13.30 9.65
CA HIS A 384 19.36 -13.79 8.27
C HIS A 384 19.92 -12.90 7.12
N SER A 385 20.58 -13.56 6.17
CA SER A 385 21.31 -12.91 5.07
C SER A 385 20.42 -12.18 4.05
N TYR A 386 19.15 -12.59 3.92
CA TYR A 386 18.19 -11.93 3.04
C TYR A 386 17.61 -10.64 3.64
N VAL A 387 17.62 -10.49 4.97
CA VAL A 387 17.25 -9.22 5.64
C VAL A 387 18.21 -8.12 5.19
N ARG A 388 19.52 -8.40 5.18
CA ARG A 388 20.55 -7.48 4.65
C ARG A 388 20.33 -7.13 3.16
N LYS A 389 19.79 -8.04 2.36
CA LYS A 389 19.42 -7.76 0.95
C LYS A 389 18.22 -6.83 0.86
N ALA A 390 17.20 -7.04 1.70
CA ALA A 390 16.03 -6.17 1.82
C ALA A 390 16.42 -4.77 2.31
N GLU A 391 17.25 -4.67 3.35
CA GLU A 391 17.83 -3.41 3.84
C GLU A 391 18.66 -2.70 2.76
N ALA A 392 19.43 -3.43 1.94
CA ALA A 392 20.16 -2.85 0.82
C ALA A 392 19.26 -2.36 -0.31
N ILE A 393 18.03 -2.87 -0.45
CA ILE A 393 16.99 -2.31 -1.34
C ILE A 393 16.38 -1.06 -0.71
N HIS A 394 15.95 -1.14 0.55
CA HIS A 394 15.35 -0.02 1.29
C HIS A 394 16.31 1.19 1.37
N ARG A 395 17.58 0.97 1.72
CA ARG A 395 18.63 1.99 1.70
C ARG A 395 18.83 2.59 0.30
N ARG A 396 18.71 1.80 -0.77
CA ARG A 396 18.78 2.35 -2.15
C ARG A 396 17.57 3.22 -2.47
N ALA A 397 16.38 2.89 -1.97
CA ALA A 397 15.20 3.73 -2.10
C ALA A 397 15.38 5.06 -1.33
N CYS A 398 15.81 5.00 -0.06
CA CYS A 398 16.11 6.18 0.76
C CYS A 398 17.22 7.06 0.15
N LEU A 399 18.31 6.48 -0.37
CA LEU A 399 19.34 7.19 -1.11
C LEU A 399 18.78 7.95 -2.31
N ARG A 400 17.86 7.34 -3.07
CA ARG A 400 17.20 8.01 -4.19
C ARG A 400 16.29 9.13 -3.69
N ALA A 401 15.57 8.94 -2.59
CA ALA A 401 14.74 9.97 -1.97
C ALA A 401 15.53 11.25 -1.70
N ILE A 402 16.68 11.14 -1.05
CA ILE A 402 17.54 12.30 -0.72
C ILE A 402 18.49 12.75 -1.84
N CYS A 403 18.39 12.21 -3.06
CA CYS A 403 19.39 12.41 -4.14
C CYS A 403 20.85 12.11 -3.70
N GLY A 404 21.06 11.19 -2.76
CA GLY A 404 22.32 11.00 -2.06
C GLY A 404 23.39 10.24 -2.83
N PHE A 405 24.64 10.41 -2.40
CA PHE A 405 25.78 9.62 -2.88
C PHE A 405 25.75 8.21 -2.30
N ARG A 406 26.08 7.20 -3.12
CA ARG A 406 26.08 5.77 -2.71
C ARG A 406 26.95 5.43 -1.49
N SER A 407 27.87 6.33 -1.13
CA SER A 407 28.85 6.23 -0.05
C SER A 407 28.33 6.71 1.32
N ILE A 408 27.22 7.45 1.39
CA ILE A 408 26.64 7.92 2.67
C ILE A 408 26.29 6.69 3.53
N SER A 409 26.55 6.73 4.84
CA SER A 409 26.33 5.54 5.71
C SER A 409 24.86 5.12 5.76
N HIS A 410 24.57 3.88 6.17
CA HIS A 410 23.19 3.38 6.24
C HIS A 410 22.33 4.23 7.18
N GLU A 411 22.89 4.57 8.33
CA GLU A 411 22.31 5.31 9.44
C GLU A 411 21.96 6.74 9.01
N ALA A 412 22.93 7.47 8.43
CA ALA A 412 22.73 8.83 7.95
C ALA A 412 21.73 8.90 6.77
N VAL A 413 21.69 7.88 5.89
CA VAL A 413 20.68 7.81 4.81
C VAL A 413 19.27 7.78 5.37
N HIS A 414 19.02 6.98 6.42
CA HIS A 414 17.70 6.88 7.04
C HIS A 414 17.30 8.19 7.72
N VAL A 415 18.21 8.83 8.46
CA VAL A 415 17.94 10.13 9.12
C VAL A 415 17.62 11.21 8.08
N LEU A 416 18.47 11.37 7.06
CA LEU A 416 18.25 12.37 6.00
C LEU A 416 16.95 12.14 5.22
N ALA A 417 16.56 10.87 4.99
CA ALA A 417 15.30 10.53 4.33
C ALA A 417 14.07 10.80 5.21
N GLY A 418 14.23 10.77 6.54
CA GLY A 418 13.12 10.78 7.49
C GLY A 418 12.38 9.44 7.61
N THR A 419 13.03 8.35 7.18
CA THR A 419 12.45 6.99 7.16
C THR A 419 13.27 6.07 8.06
N PRO A 420 12.70 5.49 9.14
CA PRO A 420 13.42 4.57 10.03
C PRO A 420 14.01 3.36 9.27
N PRO A 421 15.10 2.74 9.74
CA PRO A 421 15.63 1.48 9.20
C PRO A 421 14.57 0.38 9.05
N LEU A 422 14.75 -0.52 8.08
CA LEU A 422 13.74 -1.52 7.71
C LEU A 422 13.34 -2.42 8.89
N VAL A 423 14.32 -2.88 9.67
CA VAL A 423 14.07 -3.75 10.84
C VAL A 423 13.16 -3.05 11.86
N LEU A 424 13.36 -1.74 12.10
CA LEU A 424 12.50 -0.98 13.00
C LEU A 424 11.07 -0.81 12.46
N LEU A 425 10.89 -0.69 11.14
CA LEU A 425 9.57 -0.66 10.51
C LEU A 425 8.85 -2.02 10.54
N VAL A 426 9.59 -3.13 10.43
CA VAL A 426 9.06 -4.49 10.65
C VAL A 426 8.58 -4.65 12.09
N ASP A 427 9.40 -4.19 13.03
CA ASP A 427 9.12 -4.23 14.46
C ASP A 427 7.88 -3.38 14.81
N GLU A 428 7.76 -2.16 14.26
CA GLU A 428 6.58 -1.29 14.37
C GLU A 428 5.31 -1.96 13.84
N ARG A 429 5.38 -2.48 12.60
CA ARG A 429 4.23 -3.08 11.93
C ARG A 429 3.76 -4.38 12.60
N SER A 430 4.66 -5.07 13.30
CA SER A 430 4.33 -6.26 14.10
C SER A 430 3.56 -5.88 15.37
N ARG A 431 4.05 -4.89 16.14
CA ARG A 431 3.37 -4.40 17.35
C ARG A 431 1.99 -3.79 17.03
N LEU A 432 1.86 -3.07 15.92
CA LEU A 432 0.57 -2.57 15.42
C LEU A 432 -0.40 -3.70 15.05
N TYR A 433 0.10 -4.79 14.46
CA TYR A 433 -0.72 -5.96 14.13
C TYR A 433 -1.15 -6.75 15.36
N GLU A 434 -0.26 -6.91 16.34
CA GLU A 434 -0.55 -7.50 17.65
C GLU A 434 -1.66 -6.70 18.35
N ARG A 435 -1.49 -5.39 18.56
CA ARG A 435 -2.51 -4.52 19.17
C ARG A 435 -3.82 -4.44 18.40
N SER A 436 -3.81 -4.49 17.06
CA SER A 436 -5.03 -4.49 16.25
C SER A 436 -5.89 -5.75 16.42
N ARG A 437 -5.35 -6.82 17.03
CA ARG A 437 -6.12 -8.00 17.46
C ARG A 437 -6.77 -7.83 18.83
N GLU A 438 -6.31 -6.86 19.61
CA GLU A 438 -6.68 -6.63 21.01
C GLU A 438 -7.65 -5.43 21.14
N ASP A 439 -7.37 -4.33 20.43
CA ASP A 439 -8.12 -3.06 20.52
C ASP A 439 -8.68 -2.55 19.19
N ALA A 440 -9.83 -1.84 19.29
CA ALA A 440 -10.60 -1.34 18.15
C ALA A 440 -10.56 0.20 17.97
N ARG A 441 -9.58 0.92 18.56
CA ARG A 441 -9.51 2.40 18.53
C ARG A 441 -8.11 2.91 18.13
N GLY A 442 -8.09 4.05 17.43
CA GLY A 442 -6.94 4.51 16.65
C GLY A 442 -5.75 5.11 17.42
N GLU A 443 -5.89 5.40 18.71
CA GLU A 443 -4.87 6.05 19.55
C GLU A 443 -3.57 5.21 19.64
N ALA A 444 -3.69 3.88 19.61
CA ALA A 444 -2.56 2.95 19.68
C ALA A 444 -1.47 3.14 18.60
N THR A 445 -1.78 3.83 17.49
CA THR A 445 -0.82 4.07 16.39
C THR A 445 0.29 5.05 16.79
N SER A 446 -0.02 6.05 17.62
CA SER A 446 0.94 7.09 18.02
C SER A 446 1.99 6.53 18.98
N ASP A 447 1.57 5.77 19.98
CA ASP A 447 2.45 5.14 20.97
C ASP A 447 3.46 4.19 20.32
N GLU A 448 3.00 3.36 19.39
CA GLU A 448 3.88 2.39 18.73
C GLU A 448 4.88 3.07 17.81
N ARG A 449 4.52 4.22 17.23
CA ARG A 449 5.45 5.08 16.50
C ARG A 449 6.47 5.72 17.42
N ALA A 450 6.05 6.24 18.57
CA ALA A 450 6.96 6.84 19.56
C ALA A 450 8.04 5.85 20.01
N LYS A 451 7.68 4.59 20.31
CA LYS A 451 8.62 3.50 20.64
C LYS A 451 9.62 3.22 19.51
N THR A 452 9.19 3.32 18.25
CA THR A 452 10.12 3.19 17.09
C THR A 452 11.10 4.36 17.04
N LEU A 453 10.63 5.59 17.25
CA LEU A 453 11.46 6.78 17.24
C LEU A 453 12.48 6.79 18.38
N GLU A 454 12.08 6.36 19.58
CA GLU A 454 12.97 6.18 20.73
C GLU A 454 14.11 5.18 20.42
N LYS A 455 13.76 3.96 19.98
CA LYS A 455 14.74 2.95 19.55
C LYS A 455 15.68 3.50 18.46
N TRP A 456 15.14 4.22 17.49
CA TRP A 456 15.93 4.81 16.40
C TRP A 456 16.86 5.92 16.91
N GLN A 457 16.41 6.77 17.83
CA GLN A 457 17.20 7.82 18.45
C GLN A 457 18.36 7.22 19.27
N THR A 458 18.11 6.18 20.06
CA THR A 458 19.18 5.47 20.79
C THR A 458 20.23 4.89 19.84
N GLN A 459 19.82 4.25 18.74
CA GLN A 459 20.75 3.74 17.71
C GLN A 459 21.54 4.86 17.04
N TRP A 460 20.91 6.02 16.80
CA TRP A 460 21.55 7.16 16.15
C TRP A 460 22.57 7.84 17.06
N SER A 461 22.23 8.05 18.34
CA SER A 461 23.15 8.62 19.31
C SER A 461 24.37 7.73 19.56
N ALA A 462 24.17 6.41 19.60
CA ALA A 462 25.25 5.43 19.85
C ALA A 462 26.16 5.13 18.63
N THR A 463 25.72 5.35 17.39
CA THR A 463 26.51 4.94 16.21
C THR A 463 27.73 5.82 15.96
N THR A 464 28.83 5.18 15.55
CA THR A 464 30.07 5.85 15.07
C THR A 464 30.00 6.24 13.58
N LYS A 465 28.93 5.88 12.87
CA LYS A 465 28.75 6.18 11.45
C LYS A 465 27.90 7.43 11.25
N GLY A 466 28.22 8.24 10.24
CA GLY A 466 27.45 9.44 9.93
C GLY A 466 27.62 10.59 10.93
N ARG A 467 28.70 10.64 11.73
CA ARG A 467 28.86 11.61 12.82
C ARG A 467 28.75 13.08 12.40
N TRP A 468 29.15 13.45 11.18
CA TRP A 468 28.87 14.78 10.63
C TRP A 468 27.37 15.08 10.59
N THR A 469 26.59 14.20 9.96
CA THR A 469 25.12 14.30 9.93
C THR A 469 24.51 14.26 11.33
N HIS A 470 25.08 13.54 12.30
CA HIS A 470 24.62 13.58 13.69
C HIS A 470 24.92 14.93 14.36
N ARG A 471 26.08 15.53 14.10
CA ARG A 471 26.44 16.85 14.65
C ARG A 471 25.45 17.92 14.19
N LEU A 472 25.02 17.85 12.93
CA LEU A 472 23.99 18.72 12.37
C LEU A 472 22.56 18.33 12.82
N ILE A 473 22.24 17.04 12.87
CA ILE A 473 20.90 16.50 13.15
C ILE A 473 20.96 15.53 14.34
N PRO A 474 21.08 16.03 15.58
CA PRO A 474 21.14 15.17 16.76
C PRO A 474 19.77 14.57 17.13
N SER A 475 18.68 15.33 16.93
CA SER A 475 17.31 14.89 17.21
C SER A 475 16.59 14.44 15.95
N ILE A 476 16.18 13.17 15.92
CA ILE A 476 15.40 12.59 14.83
C ILE A 476 13.98 13.16 14.82
N ALA A 477 13.34 13.31 15.98
CA ALA A 477 11.98 13.83 16.12
C ALA A 477 11.86 15.24 15.51
N ALA A 478 12.73 16.17 15.94
CA ALA A 478 12.76 17.53 15.41
C ALA A 478 12.99 17.58 13.89
N TRP A 479 13.77 16.64 13.36
CA TRP A 479 13.97 16.53 11.91
C TRP A 479 12.72 16.03 11.18
N ILE A 480 12.09 14.94 11.62
CA ILE A 480 10.96 14.34 10.88
C ILE A 480 9.64 15.12 11.05
N GLU A 481 9.46 15.84 12.16
CA GLU A 481 8.26 16.62 12.47
C GLU A 481 8.22 18.00 11.79
N ARG A 482 9.29 18.36 11.05
CA ARG A 482 9.40 19.61 10.32
C ARG A 482 8.20 19.83 9.37
N ARG A 483 7.62 21.03 9.42
CA ARG A 483 6.42 21.39 8.62
C ARG A 483 6.75 21.91 7.23
N HIS A 484 7.99 22.34 7.04
CA HIS A 484 8.55 22.90 5.80
C HIS A 484 9.87 22.19 5.46
N GLY A 485 10.38 22.49 4.27
CA GLY A 485 11.73 22.08 3.89
C GLY A 485 11.84 20.70 3.25
N GLU A 486 12.25 20.70 1.99
CA GLU A 486 12.67 19.50 1.28
C GLU A 486 14.20 19.46 1.13
N VAL A 487 14.76 18.27 1.38
CA VAL A 487 16.15 17.95 1.05
C VAL A 487 16.31 17.96 -0.49
N ASN A 488 17.52 18.18 -1.00
CA ASN A 488 17.82 18.13 -2.43
C ASN A 488 19.30 17.76 -2.64
N TYR A 489 19.72 17.55 -3.90
CA TYR A 489 21.08 17.10 -4.22
C TYR A 489 22.21 17.95 -3.62
N HIS A 490 22.05 19.27 -3.49
CA HIS A 490 23.08 20.14 -2.92
C HIS A 490 22.99 20.18 -1.40
N LEU A 491 21.78 20.27 -0.85
CA LEU A 491 21.57 20.23 0.60
C LEU A 491 22.00 18.87 1.20
N THR A 492 21.81 17.75 0.50
CA THR A 492 22.34 16.43 0.91
C THR A 492 23.85 16.39 0.95
N GLN A 493 24.56 17.10 0.06
CA GLN A 493 26.03 17.17 0.11
C GLN A 493 26.49 17.91 1.37
N LEU A 494 25.84 19.02 1.72
CA LEU A 494 26.07 19.74 2.97
C LEU A 494 25.76 18.85 4.18
N LEU A 495 24.57 18.26 4.26
CA LEU A 495 24.13 17.50 5.42
C LEU A 495 24.86 16.16 5.63
N SER A 496 25.45 15.59 4.58
CA SER A 496 26.20 14.32 4.66
C SER A 496 27.73 14.48 4.66
N GLY A 497 28.27 15.59 4.16
CA GLY A 497 29.70 15.74 3.88
C GLY A 497 30.18 14.91 2.68
N HIS A 498 29.26 14.33 1.89
CA HIS A 498 29.59 13.55 0.70
C HIS A 498 29.22 14.36 -0.54
N GLY A 499 30.21 14.97 -1.19
CA GLY A 499 30.00 15.93 -2.28
C GLY A 499 31.31 16.28 -3.01
N CYS A 500 31.41 17.51 -3.51
CA CYS A 500 32.56 17.96 -4.30
C CYS A 500 33.74 18.50 -3.46
N PHE A 501 33.77 18.22 -2.15
CA PHE A 501 34.83 18.60 -1.21
C PHE A 501 36.11 17.80 -1.49
N ARG A 502 37.28 18.43 -1.56
CA ARG A 502 38.55 17.75 -1.88
C ARG A 502 38.92 16.65 -0.89
N SER A 503 38.63 16.78 0.40
CA SER A 503 38.81 15.69 1.38
C SER A 503 38.02 14.42 1.02
N TYR A 504 36.75 14.58 0.62
CA TYR A 504 35.90 13.48 0.15
C TYR A 504 36.37 12.92 -1.20
N LEU A 505 36.76 13.79 -2.15
CA LEU A 505 37.24 13.38 -3.46
C LEU A 505 38.56 12.61 -3.34
N CYS A 506 39.52 13.09 -2.54
CA CYS A 506 40.76 12.39 -2.21
C CYS A 506 40.49 11.01 -1.58
N ARG A 507 39.61 10.93 -0.57
CA ARG A 507 39.18 9.65 0.05
C ARG A 507 38.52 8.69 -0.94
N THR A 508 37.92 9.19 -2.02
CA THR A 508 37.30 8.39 -3.08
C THR A 508 38.17 8.23 -4.33
N LYS A 509 39.47 8.59 -4.26
CA LYS A 509 40.44 8.50 -5.37
C LYS A 509 40.03 9.31 -6.62
N ASN A 510 39.35 10.44 -6.41
CA ASN A 510 38.89 11.38 -7.45
C ASN A 510 39.70 12.69 -7.51
N ASP A 511 40.56 12.94 -6.53
CA ASP A 511 41.47 14.08 -6.43
C ASP A 511 42.75 13.59 -5.71
N THR A 512 43.89 14.26 -5.89
CA THR A 512 45.20 13.83 -5.33
C THR A 512 45.53 14.47 -3.99
N SER A 513 44.83 15.53 -3.60
CA SER A 513 45.05 16.25 -2.35
C SER A 513 43.73 16.64 -1.69
N SER A 514 43.71 16.62 -0.36
CA SER A 514 42.58 17.01 0.48
C SER A 514 42.59 18.50 0.88
N SER A 515 43.70 19.22 0.68
CA SER A 515 43.87 20.61 1.12
C SER A 515 43.04 21.60 0.30
N CYS A 516 42.55 22.65 0.94
CA CYS A 516 41.90 23.79 0.29
C CYS A 516 42.88 24.56 -0.61
N PRO A 517 42.50 24.93 -1.85
CA PRO A 517 43.34 25.74 -2.74
C PRO A 517 43.63 27.16 -2.20
N THR A 518 42.77 27.70 -1.32
CA THR A 518 42.90 29.08 -0.79
C THR A 518 43.40 29.11 0.65
N CYS A 519 43.09 28.09 1.45
CA CYS A 519 43.39 28.07 2.89
C CYS A 519 44.51 27.08 3.25
N HIS A 520 45.40 26.79 2.30
CA HIS A 520 46.47 25.81 2.48
C HIS A 520 47.29 26.10 3.76
N PRO A 521 47.60 25.09 4.61
CA PRO A 521 47.44 23.64 4.40
C PRO A 521 46.07 23.04 4.79
N THR A 522 45.11 23.85 5.26
CA THR A 522 43.80 23.40 5.79
C THR A 522 43.09 22.39 4.89
N VAL A 523 42.52 21.35 5.47
CA VAL A 523 41.73 20.34 4.76
C VAL A 523 40.41 20.95 4.28
N GLU A 524 40.08 20.75 3.00
CA GLU A 524 38.78 21.13 2.45
C GLU A 524 37.78 20.00 2.66
N ASP A 525 37.21 19.97 3.85
CA ASP A 525 36.00 19.24 4.17
C ASP A 525 34.76 20.14 4.14
N VAL A 526 33.62 19.53 4.48
CA VAL A 526 32.34 20.22 4.50
C VAL A 526 32.28 21.29 5.58
N GLU A 527 32.93 21.10 6.72
CA GLU A 527 32.94 22.08 7.81
C GLU A 527 33.72 23.32 7.40
N HIS A 528 34.95 23.12 6.93
CA HIS A 528 35.78 24.20 6.41
C HIS A 528 35.07 24.96 5.28
N VAL A 529 34.53 24.27 4.27
CA VAL A 529 33.84 24.92 3.14
C VAL A 529 32.64 25.74 3.58
N ILE A 530 31.79 25.18 4.46
CA ILE A 530 30.48 25.75 4.78
C ILE A 530 30.62 26.90 5.78
N PHE A 531 31.52 26.82 6.76
CA PHE A 531 31.60 27.77 7.87
C PHE A 531 32.84 28.69 7.83
N HIS A 532 33.98 28.25 7.29
CA HIS A 532 35.25 28.95 7.49
C HIS A 532 35.94 29.45 6.22
N CYS A 533 35.70 28.82 5.06
CA CYS A 533 36.48 29.06 3.84
C CYS A 533 36.17 30.46 3.25
N PRO A 534 37.16 31.39 3.13
CA PRO A 534 36.92 32.76 2.66
C PRO A 534 36.35 32.86 1.24
N ARG A 535 36.53 31.81 0.42
CA ARG A 535 35.94 31.69 -0.93
C ARG A 535 34.42 31.84 -0.97
N PHE A 536 33.74 31.52 0.13
CA PHE A 536 32.28 31.49 0.22
C PHE A 536 31.71 32.52 1.20
N THR A 537 32.47 33.57 1.52
CA THR A 537 32.04 34.63 2.46
C THR A 537 30.81 35.36 1.95
N SER A 538 30.78 35.76 0.67
CA SER A 538 29.64 36.48 0.08
C SER A 538 28.39 35.60 -0.04
N GLU A 539 28.52 34.29 -0.26
CA GLU A 539 27.38 33.38 -0.16
C GLU A 539 26.89 33.21 1.29
N ARG A 540 27.79 33.23 2.29
CA ARG A 540 27.44 33.12 3.72
C ARG A 540 26.75 34.37 4.28
N GLU A 541 27.02 35.56 3.75
CA GLU A 541 26.51 36.85 4.29
C GLU A 541 25.01 36.82 4.61
N GLU A 542 24.17 36.34 3.69
CA GLU A 542 22.70 36.28 3.91
C GLU A 542 22.32 35.29 5.02
N LEU A 543 23.07 34.19 5.21
CA LEU A 543 22.82 33.25 6.31
C LEU A 543 23.20 33.87 7.65
N TYR A 544 24.38 34.49 7.75
CA TYR A 544 24.83 35.14 8.99
C TYR A 544 23.93 36.32 9.34
N ARG A 545 23.45 37.08 8.34
CA ARG A 545 22.49 38.17 8.52
C ARG A 545 21.11 37.69 8.98
N LEU A 546 20.67 36.50 8.60
CA LEU A 546 19.41 35.90 9.06
C LEU A 546 19.54 35.20 10.42
N ALA A 547 20.71 34.61 10.72
CA ALA A 547 21.01 33.90 11.96
C ALA A 547 21.63 34.80 13.05
N ASN A 548 21.62 36.12 12.88
CA ASN A 548 22.27 37.12 13.75
C ASN A 548 23.73 36.77 14.13
N GLY A 549 24.48 36.20 13.18
CA GLY A 549 25.87 35.78 13.35
C GLY A 549 26.10 34.41 13.98
N LEU A 550 25.06 33.76 14.53
CA LEU A 550 25.17 32.50 15.29
C LEU A 550 25.05 31.24 14.40
N LEU A 551 25.80 31.20 13.30
CA LEU A 551 25.77 30.06 12.35
C LEU A 551 26.99 29.14 12.52
N GLU A 552 26.79 28.05 13.25
CA GLU A 552 27.76 26.99 13.53
C GLU A 552 27.21 25.62 13.05
N PRO A 553 28.02 24.56 12.95
CA PRO A 553 27.54 23.22 12.60
C PRO A 553 26.39 22.73 13.49
N GLU A 554 26.45 23.02 14.78
CA GLU A 554 25.41 22.69 15.78
C GLU A 554 24.10 23.48 15.56
N THR A 555 24.15 24.71 15.04
CA THR A 555 22.98 25.60 14.98
C THR A 555 22.32 25.64 13.60
N ILE A 556 23.03 25.34 12.51
CA ILE A 556 22.53 25.50 11.14
C ILE A 556 21.22 24.76 10.87
N VAL A 557 21.02 23.56 11.43
CA VAL A 557 19.77 22.81 11.28
C VAL A 557 18.67 23.35 12.18
N GLY A 558 18.98 23.79 13.40
CA GLY A 558 18.02 24.49 14.27
C GLY A 558 17.46 25.71 13.55
N PHE A 559 18.33 26.57 13.03
CA PHE A 559 18.01 27.71 12.20
C PHE A 559 17.13 27.34 10.99
N MET A 560 17.47 26.28 10.24
CA MET A 560 16.64 25.78 9.13
C MET A 560 15.24 25.31 9.57
N LEU A 561 15.09 24.77 10.78
CA LEU A 561 13.83 24.23 11.30
C LEU A 561 12.89 25.30 11.86
N GLU A 562 13.38 26.51 12.15
CA GLU A 562 12.55 27.64 12.64
C GLU A 562 11.45 28.05 11.65
N ASN A 563 11.80 28.23 10.37
CA ASN A 563 10.86 28.69 9.34
C ASN A 563 11.32 28.37 7.91
N GLU A 564 10.38 28.45 6.96
CA GLU A 564 10.62 28.11 5.55
C GLU A 564 11.66 29.03 4.87
N ARG A 565 11.72 30.32 5.24
CA ARG A 565 12.70 31.27 4.69
C ARG A 565 14.13 30.89 5.06
N ASN A 566 14.39 30.49 6.31
CA ASN A 566 15.70 30.02 6.76
C ASN A 566 16.11 28.75 6.00
N TRP A 567 15.18 27.80 5.81
CA TRP A 567 15.44 26.60 5.00
C TRP A 567 15.76 26.93 3.54
N GLU A 568 14.99 27.82 2.90
CA GLU A 568 15.23 28.24 1.53
C GLU A 568 16.57 28.97 1.37
N ALA A 569 16.94 29.82 2.33
CA ALA A 569 18.24 30.48 2.37
C ALA A 569 19.39 29.47 2.43
N THR A 570 19.36 28.51 3.37
CA THR A 570 20.41 27.48 3.50
C THR A 570 20.45 26.54 2.30
N SER A 571 19.30 26.19 1.73
CA SER A 571 19.23 25.41 0.48
C SER A 571 19.78 26.17 -0.72
N SER A 572 19.57 27.49 -0.81
CA SER A 572 20.10 28.36 -1.86
C SER A 572 21.61 28.49 -1.74
N PHE A 573 22.11 28.78 -0.54
CA PHE A 573 23.54 28.78 -0.19
C PHE A 573 24.23 27.47 -0.59
N ALA A 574 23.72 26.33 -0.13
CA ALA A 574 24.25 25.01 -0.47
C ALA A 574 24.29 24.80 -2.00
N SER A 575 23.25 25.26 -2.72
CA SER A 575 23.20 25.14 -4.18
C SER A 575 24.27 25.97 -4.89
N LYS A 576 24.55 27.20 -4.42
CA LYS A 576 25.63 28.06 -4.95
C LYS A 576 27.01 27.42 -4.71
N VAL A 577 27.33 27.12 -3.44
CA VAL A 577 28.63 26.58 -3.01
C VAL A 577 28.96 25.26 -3.72
N MET A 578 28.03 24.30 -3.74
CA MET A 578 28.25 23.02 -4.41
C MET A 578 28.36 23.15 -5.94
N THR A 579 27.71 24.14 -6.56
CA THR A 579 27.83 24.40 -8.00
C THR A 579 29.19 25.00 -8.34
N SER A 580 29.70 25.90 -7.50
CA SER A 580 31.05 26.45 -7.62
C SER A 580 32.11 25.34 -7.49
N LEU A 581 32.09 24.58 -6.38
CA LEU A 581 32.99 23.43 -6.17
C LEU A 581 32.97 22.43 -7.33
N ARG A 582 31.79 22.09 -7.85
CA ARG A 582 31.65 21.18 -9.00
C ARG A 582 32.21 21.75 -10.30
N SER A 583 32.26 23.07 -10.43
CA SER A 583 32.85 23.75 -11.59
C SER A 583 34.36 23.78 -11.51
N GLU A 584 34.91 24.07 -10.33
CA GLU A 584 36.36 23.96 -10.07
C GLU A 584 36.88 22.52 -10.20
N GLU A 585 36.14 21.52 -9.68
CA GLU A 585 36.50 20.10 -9.84
C GLU A 585 36.59 19.72 -11.32
N LYS A 586 35.66 20.19 -12.15
CA LYS A 586 35.71 19.99 -13.61
C LYS A 586 36.89 20.72 -14.25
N ALA A 587 37.23 21.91 -13.77
CA ALA A 587 38.38 22.67 -14.29
C ALA A 587 39.71 21.98 -13.98
N ARG A 588 39.86 21.35 -12.81
CA ARG A 588 41.06 20.57 -12.41
C ARG A 588 41.19 19.20 -13.10
N ARG A 589 40.10 18.67 -13.68
CA ARG A 589 40.07 17.38 -14.41
C ARG A 589 40.26 17.53 -15.92
N ARG A 590 40.34 18.77 -16.43
CA ARG A 590 40.65 19.11 -17.82
C ARG A 590 42.11 19.46 -17.92
#